data_AF-A0AA41NJP2-F1
#
_entry.id   AF-A0AA41NJP2-F1
#
_cell.length_a   1.000
_cell.length_b   1.000
_cell.length_c   1.000
_cell.angle_alpha   90.00
_cell.angle_beta   90.00
_cell.angle_gamma   90.00
#
_symmetry.space_group_name_H-M   'P 1'
#
loop_
_entity.id
_entity.type
_entity.pdbx_description
1 polymer ?
#
loop_
_entity_poly.entity_id
_entity_poly.type
_entity_poly.pdbx_seq_one_letter_code
_entity_poly.pdbx_strand_id
1 'polypeptide(L)'
;MIMFSLQNDEVEFVRTGYGKDMVKVLHIQRDGKYHSIKEVAASVQLTLSSKKDYLHGDNSDIIPTDTIKNTVHVMAKFKGIKTIENFALNICEHFLSSFNHVIRAHVYVEEVPWKRFEKNGVKHVHAFIHTPTGTHFCEVEQMRSGYPVIHSGIKDLKILKTTQSGFEGFLKDQFTTLPEVKDRCFATQVYCKWRYQQSRHVDFEATWGTVRDIILEKFSGPYDKGEYSPSVQKTLYDIQVLSLSQVPEIEDMEISLPNIHYFNIDMSKMGLINKEELKDLTLYLKALEKEEQNNTKSSRAQEIIKIRAEINEIETKEKFNKTKIWFFEKVNKIDKPLATLMKRRGEKIQITKFRVDKENIMTDTTEIHNIMRNYFENLYSNKIENIEDINKFLETYDPPKLNQEDMHNLNKSISSNEIEEAIKSLPTKKSPGPDRFSIEFYKTFKEELIPIILKVLQEIEKEGTLPNSFYEASITLIPKPVKDTSRKENFRPISLMNIDAKILNKILANHIQKHIKKIVHHDQVGFIPGMQGWFNIRKSINVIHHINGLKVKNHMIISIDTEKAFDKI
;
A
#
# COMPACT_ATOMS: atom_id res chain seq x y z
N MET A 1 -36.29 -8.45 -27.51
CA MET A 1 -35.38 -9.55 -27.13
C MET A 1 -34.72 -10.05 -28.41
N ILE A 2 -33.67 -9.35 -28.85
CA ILE A 2 -32.88 -9.75 -30.02
C ILE A 2 -31.68 -10.52 -29.46
N MET A 3 -31.78 -11.84 -29.47
CA MET A 3 -30.61 -12.70 -29.26
C MET A 3 -29.78 -12.65 -30.53
N PHE A 4 -28.65 -11.95 -30.51
CA PHE A 4 -27.57 -12.24 -31.44
C PHE A 4 -26.95 -13.57 -31.01
N SER A 5 -27.36 -14.68 -31.63
CA SER A 5 -26.52 -15.87 -31.68
C SER A 5 -25.46 -15.63 -32.74
N LEU A 6 -24.28 -15.20 -32.33
CA LEU A 6 -23.09 -15.35 -33.18
C LEU A 6 -22.95 -16.86 -33.44
N GLN A 7 -23.08 -17.26 -34.71
CA GLN A 7 -22.70 -18.62 -35.12
C GLN A 7 -21.20 -18.76 -34.89
N ASN A 8 -20.80 -19.79 -34.14
CA ASN A 8 -19.40 -20.06 -33.77
C ASN A 8 -18.46 -20.39 -34.96
N ASP A 9 -18.97 -20.37 -36.19
CA ASP A 9 -18.24 -20.77 -37.40
C ASP A 9 -17.35 -19.66 -37.99
N GLU A 10 -17.28 -18.47 -37.38
CA GLU A 10 -16.46 -17.34 -37.86
C GLU A 10 -15.17 -17.07 -37.04
N VAL A 11 -14.81 -17.93 -36.07
CA VAL A 11 -13.65 -17.69 -35.19
C VAL A 11 -12.71 -18.90 -35.12
N GLU A 12 -11.40 -18.64 -35.30
CA GLU A 12 -10.34 -19.65 -35.18
C GLU A 12 -9.54 -19.52 -33.87
N PHE A 13 -9.14 -20.65 -33.28
CA PHE A 13 -8.29 -20.65 -32.10
C PHE A 13 -6.83 -20.41 -32.49
N VAL A 14 -6.29 -19.23 -32.15
CA VAL A 14 -4.84 -18.94 -32.31
C VAL A 14 -4.00 -19.64 -31.23
N ARG A 15 -4.43 -19.59 -29.96
CA ARG A 15 -3.73 -20.24 -28.86
C ARG A 15 -4.69 -20.56 -27.71
N THR A 16 -4.57 -21.75 -27.14
CA THR A 16 -5.31 -22.18 -25.95
C THR A 16 -4.33 -22.69 -24.90
N GLY A 17 -4.63 -22.45 -23.63
CA GLY A 17 -3.85 -23.00 -22.53
C GLY A 17 -4.53 -22.76 -21.21
N TYR A 18 -4.46 -23.73 -20.32
CA TYR A 18 -5.01 -23.64 -18.97
C TYR A 18 -4.06 -24.30 -17.99
N GLY A 19 -4.20 -24.03 -16.69
CA GLY A 19 -3.39 -24.70 -15.69
C GLY A 19 -3.46 -24.05 -14.32
N LYS A 20 -2.35 -24.09 -13.58
CA LYS A 20 -2.27 -23.61 -12.21
C LYS A 20 -1.07 -22.70 -12.03
N ASP A 21 -1.34 -21.49 -11.55
CA ASP A 21 -0.32 -20.50 -11.24
C ASP A 21 0.00 -20.45 -9.74
N MET A 22 1.21 -19.99 -9.42
CA MET A 22 1.64 -19.66 -8.05
C MET A 22 1.59 -20.84 -7.07
N VAL A 23 1.93 -22.05 -7.52
CA VAL A 23 2.09 -23.22 -6.65
C VAL A 23 3.40 -23.08 -5.89
N LYS A 24 3.30 -22.70 -4.61
CA LYS A 24 4.46 -22.54 -3.72
C LYS A 24 4.92 -23.87 -3.15
N VAL A 25 6.22 -24.14 -3.23
CA VAL A 25 6.84 -25.36 -2.68
C VAL A 25 8.16 -25.02 -2.01
N LEU A 26 8.34 -25.46 -0.76
CA LEU A 26 9.62 -25.44 -0.06
C LEU A 26 10.15 -26.88 0.04
N HIS A 27 11.25 -27.16 -0.66
CA HIS A 27 11.97 -28.44 -0.55
C HIS A 27 13.11 -28.30 0.47
N ILE A 28 13.21 -29.25 1.40
CA ILE A 28 14.24 -29.27 2.45
C ILE A 28 15.00 -30.61 2.38
N GLN A 29 16.30 -30.53 2.12
CA GLN A 29 17.23 -31.66 2.26
C GLN A 29 17.93 -31.57 3.62
N ARG A 30 18.01 -32.70 4.34
CA ARG A 30 18.65 -32.78 5.67
C ARG A 30 19.80 -33.78 5.63
N ASP A 31 21.02 -33.26 5.72
CA ASP A 31 22.25 -34.05 5.80
C ASP A 31 22.78 -33.92 7.25
N GLY A 32 22.20 -34.71 8.15
CA GLY A 32 22.44 -34.59 9.59
C GLY A 32 21.97 -33.23 10.13
N LYS A 33 22.88 -32.44 10.71
CA LYS A 33 22.59 -31.08 11.20
C LYS A 33 22.58 -30.02 10.09
N TYR A 34 23.14 -30.33 8.93
CA TYR A 34 23.23 -29.40 7.80
C TYR A 34 21.97 -29.53 6.95
N HIS A 35 21.16 -28.47 6.91
CA HIS A 35 19.94 -28.43 6.11
C HIS A 35 20.18 -27.54 4.89
N SER A 36 19.68 -27.94 3.73
CA SER A 36 19.64 -27.15 2.50
C SER A 36 18.18 -26.96 2.09
N ILE A 37 17.84 -25.76 1.61
CA ILE A 37 16.48 -25.42 1.20
C ILE A 37 16.46 -24.86 -0.21
N LYS A 38 15.36 -25.09 -0.92
CA LYS A 38 15.00 -24.37 -2.13
C LYS A 38 13.49 -24.14 -2.10
N GLU A 39 13.07 -22.88 -2.08
CA GLU A 39 11.67 -22.50 -2.14
C GLU A 39 11.38 -21.90 -3.50
N VAL A 40 10.31 -22.37 -4.14
CA VAL A 40 9.92 -21.95 -5.49
C VAL A 40 8.44 -21.62 -5.56
N ALA A 41 8.09 -20.74 -6.49
CA ALA A 41 6.73 -20.58 -7.00
C ALA A 41 6.67 -21.06 -8.45
N ALA A 42 5.89 -22.12 -8.70
CA ALA A 42 5.74 -22.70 -10.04
C ALA A 42 4.37 -22.38 -10.64
N SER A 43 4.36 -22.08 -11.93
CA SER A 43 3.16 -21.91 -12.75
C SER A 43 3.23 -22.87 -13.93
N VAL A 44 2.19 -23.69 -14.10
CA VAL A 44 2.15 -24.73 -15.14
C VAL A 44 0.95 -24.47 -16.04
N GLN A 45 1.18 -24.41 -17.35
CA GLN A 45 0.16 -24.30 -18.37
C GLN A 45 0.25 -25.49 -19.35
N LEU A 46 -0.89 -26.09 -19.65
CA LEU A 46 -1.03 -27.18 -20.59
C LEU A 46 -1.92 -26.75 -21.77
N THR A 47 -1.61 -27.24 -22.96
CA THR A 47 -2.49 -27.14 -24.13
C THR A 47 -2.94 -28.54 -24.52
N LEU A 48 -4.24 -28.73 -24.68
CA LEU A 48 -4.83 -29.99 -25.13
C LEU A 48 -5.04 -29.99 -26.65
N SER A 49 -5.02 -31.18 -27.26
CA SER A 49 -5.34 -31.37 -28.67
C SER A 49 -6.80 -31.04 -28.99
N SER A 50 -7.72 -31.55 -28.17
CA SER A 50 -9.16 -31.26 -28.26
C SER A 50 -9.51 -29.85 -27.80
N LYS A 51 -10.60 -29.29 -28.35
CA LYS A 51 -11.19 -27.98 -27.97
C LYS A 51 -12.63 -28.10 -27.45
N LYS A 52 -13.08 -29.32 -27.15
CA LYS A 52 -14.46 -29.61 -26.72
C LYS A 52 -14.82 -28.99 -25.37
N ASP A 53 -13.82 -28.72 -24.54
CA ASP A 53 -13.92 -27.94 -23.32
C ASP A 53 -14.37 -26.49 -23.60
N TYR A 54 -13.80 -25.85 -24.61
CA TYR A 54 -14.17 -24.49 -25.02
C TYR A 54 -15.46 -24.44 -25.85
N LEU A 55 -15.62 -25.37 -26.80
CA LEU A 55 -16.73 -25.36 -27.76
C LEU A 55 -18.04 -25.88 -27.17
N HIS A 56 -17.97 -26.86 -26.27
CA HIS A 56 -19.14 -27.61 -25.79
C HIS A 56 -19.20 -27.74 -24.27
N GLY A 57 -18.21 -27.23 -23.53
CA GLY A 57 -18.13 -27.41 -22.07
C GLY A 57 -17.85 -28.85 -21.65
N ASP A 58 -17.35 -29.71 -22.56
CA ASP A 58 -17.01 -31.10 -22.24
C ASP A 58 -15.63 -31.16 -21.57
N ASN A 59 -15.65 -31.47 -20.28
CA ASN A 59 -14.46 -31.52 -19.43
C ASN A 59 -13.79 -32.90 -19.37
N SER A 60 -14.20 -33.89 -20.17
CA SER A 60 -13.67 -35.26 -20.07
C SER A 60 -12.16 -35.39 -20.37
N ASP A 61 -11.58 -34.44 -21.10
CA ASP A 61 -10.12 -34.39 -21.37
C ASP A 61 -9.37 -33.48 -20.37
N ILE A 62 -10.08 -32.77 -19.49
CA ILE A 62 -9.48 -31.81 -18.56
C ILE A 62 -8.75 -32.54 -17.44
N ILE A 63 -7.47 -32.21 -17.27
CA ILE A 63 -6.69 -32.53 -16.08
C ILE A 63 -6.98 -31.43 -15.06
N PRO A 64 -7.68 -31.69 -13.95
CA PRO A 64 -8.08 -30.63 -13.03
C PRO A 64 -6.87 -29.80 -12.58
N THR A 65 -7.02 -28.48 -12.49
CA THR A 65 -5.91 -27.60 -12.07
C THR A 65 -5.41 -27.92 -10.65
N ASP A 66 -6.26 -28.51 -9.81
CA ASP A 66 -5.86 -29.07 -8.52
C ASP A 66 -4.95 -30.30 -8.67
N THR A 67 -5.22 -31.17 -9.65
CA THR A 67 -4.32 -32.29 -9.98
C THR A 67 -2.97 -31.77 -10.46
N ILE A 68 -2.95 -30.71 -11.27
CA ILE A 68 -1.70 -30.07 -11.70
C ILE A 68 -0.88 -29.58 -10.50
N LYS A 69 -1.53 -28.89 -9.55
CA LYS A 69 -0.92 -28.48 -8.27
C LYS A 69 -0.35 -29.67 -7.49
N ASN A 70 -1.12 -30.76 -7.38
CA ASN A 70 -0.69 -31.96 -6.67
C ASN A 70 0.53 -32.61 -7.37
N THR A 71 0.54 -32.67 -8.70
CA THR A 71 1.68 -33.13 -9.49
C THR A 71 2.94 -32.34 -9.19
N VAL A 72 2.87 -31.00 -9.11
CA VAL A 72 4.04 -30.16 -8.75
C VAL A 72 4.60 -30.55 -7.39
N HIS A 73 3.74 -30.75 -6.37
CA HIS A 73 4.16 -31.20 -5.05
C HIS A 73 4.79 -32.60 -5.07
N VAL A 74 4.20 -33.53 -5.82
CA VAL A 74 4.69 -34.90 -5.98
C VAL A 74 6.05 -34.90 -6.68
N MET A 75 6.22 -34.15 -7.77
CA MET A 75 7.50 -34.03 -8.48
C MET A 75 8.59 -33.48 -7.56
N ALA A 76 8.28 -32.45 -6.76
CA ALA A 76 9.25 -31.87 -5.83
C ALA A 76 9.66 -32.86 -4.73
N LYS A 77 8.75 -33.76 -4.32
CA LYS A 77 9.04 -34.80 -3.33
C LYS A 77 9.86 -35.96 -3.90
N PHE A 78 9.50 -36.45 -5.09
CA PHE A 78 10.10 -37.65 -5.68
C PHE A 78 11.42 -37.37 -6.40
N LYS A 79 11.49 -36.30 -7.19
CA LYS A 79 12.70 -35.93 -7.95
C LYS A 79 13.55 -34.86 -7.23
N GLY A 80 13.01 -34.23 -6.19
CA GLY A 80 13.67 -33.10 -5.52
C GLY A 80 13.67 -31.83 -6.38
N ILE A 81 14.29 -30.76 -5.88
CA ILE A 81 14.52 -29.52 -6.62
C ILE A 81 16.03 -29.20 -6.51
N LYS A 82 16.82 -29.70 -7.48
CA LYS A 82 18.26 -29.43 -7.55
C LYS A 82 18.53 -28.05 -8.16
N THR A 83 17.96 -27.82 -9.34
CA THR A 83 17.88 -26.52 -10.03
C THR A 83 16.42 -26.30 -10.44
N ILE A 84 16.03 -25.06 -10.68
CA ILE A 84 14.65 -24.74 -11.08
C ILE A 84 14.34 -25.21 -12.51
N GLU A 85 15.34 -25.22 -13.40
CA GLU A 85 15.25 -25.66 -14.78
C GLU A 85 15.01 -27.17 -14.87
N ASN A 86 15.80 -27.96 -14.13
CA ASN A 86 15.59 -29.41 -14.08
C ASN A 86 14.22 -29.74 -13.48
N PHE A 87 13.77 -28.97 -12.48
CA PHE A 87 12.44 -29.13 -11.91
C PHE A 87 11.33 -28.85 -12.93
N ALA A 88 11.44 -27.76 -13.69
CA ALA A 88 10.51 -27.41 -14.76
C ALA A 88 10.50 -28.45 -15.89
N LEU A 89 11.67 -28.93 -16.32
CA LEU A 89 11.83 -30.02 -17.30
C LEU A 89 11.10 -31.30 -16.86
N ASN A 90 11.29 -31.69 -15.60
CA ASN A 90 10.64 -32.87 -15.03
C ASN A 90 9.11 -32.77 -15.04
N ILE A 91 8.57 -31.56 -14.83
CA ILE A 91 7.12 -31.31 -14.88
C ILE A 91 6.61 -31.39 -16.33
N CYS A 92 7.31 -30.77 -17.29
CA CYS A 92 6.98 -30.87 -18.71
C CYS A 92 6.97 -32.33 -19.18
N GLU A 93 8.04 -33.08 -18.87
CA GLU A 93 8.19 -34.49 -19.19
C GLU A 93 7.01 -35.30 -18.63
N HIS A 94 6.63 -35.08 -17.36
CA HIS A 94 5.54 -35.81 -16.73
C HIS A 94 4.21 -35.63 -17.47
N PHE A 95 3.80 -34.40 -17.78
CA PHE A 95 2.51 -34.16 -18.44
C PHE A 95 2.49 -34.67 -19.88
N LEU A 96 3.58 -34.52 -20.62
CA LEU A 96 3.67 -35.00 -22.00
C LEU A 96 3.73 -36.54 -22.09
N SER A 97 4.41 -37.21 -21.15
CA SER A 97 4.49 -38.67 -21.11
C SER A 97 3.22 -39.34 -20.55
N SER A 98 2.56 -38.72 -19.58
CA SER A 98 1.42 -39.33 -18.88
C SER A 98 0.08 -39.18 -19.61
N PHE A 99 -0.07 -38.16 -20.47
CA PHE A 99 -1.36 -37.83 -21.09
C PHE A 99 -1.22 -37.56 -22.58
N ASN A 100 -1.63 -38.52 -23.43
CA ASN A 100 -1.44 -38.44 -24.89
C ASN A 100 -2.07 -37.22 -25.56
N HIS A 101 -3.15 -36.67 -25.00
CA HIS A 101 -3.87 -35.52 -25.54
C HIS A 101 -3.29 -34.16 -25.13
N VAL A 102 -2.26 -34.11 -24.27
CA VAL A 102 -1.54 -32.86 -23.96
C VAL A 102 -0.52 -32.60 -25.06
N ILE A 103 -0.67 -31.54 -25.85
CA ILE A 103 0.23 -31.25 -26.99
C ILE A 103 1.36 -30.27 -26.66
N ARG A 104 1.25 -29.55 -25.54
CA ARG A 104 2.25 -28.59 -25.07
C ARG A 104 2.19 -28.49 -23.55
N ALA A 105 3.36 -28.45 -22.92
CA ALA A 105 3.53 -28.08 -21.52
C ALA A 105 4.46 -26.86 -21.43
N HIS A 106 4.06 -25.87 -20.65
CA HIS A 106 4.84 -24.67 -20.37
C HIS A 106 4.90 -24.45 -18.86
N VAL A 107 6.11 -24.39 -18.32
CA VAL A 107 6.35 -24.31 -16.87
C VAL A 107 7.25 -23.12 -16.59
N TYR A 108 6.72 -22.18 -15.83
CA TYR A 108 7.47 -21.06 -15.25
C TYR A 108 7.80 -21.39 -13.80
N VAL A 109 9.05 -21.18 -13.37
CA VAL A 109 9.47 -21.36 -11.98
C VAL A 109 10.29 -20.16 -11.53
N GLU A 110 9.95 -19.63 -10.37
CA GLU A 110 10.70 -18.56 -9.71
C GLU A 110 11.23 -19.08 -8.37
N GLU A 111 12.52 -18.86 -8.11
CA GLU A 111 13.17 -19.20 -6.86
C GLU A 111 13.10 -18.05 -5.86
N VAL A 112 12.66 -18.34 -4.63
CA VAL A 112 12.72 -17.38 -3.53
C VAL A 112 14.18 -17.22 -3.10
N PRO A 113 14.74 -15.98 -3.06
CA PRO A 113 16.17 -15.75 -2.88
C PRO A 113 16.61 -15.89 -1.41
N TRP A 114 16.56 -17.12 -0.90
CA TRP A 114 17.10 -17.49 0.41
C TRP A 114 18.62 -17.59 0.35
N LYS A 115 19.30 -16.79 1.17
CA LYS A 115 20.74 -16.90 1.39
C LYS A 115 21.01 -17.52 2.75
N ARG A 116 21.94 -18.48 2.82
CA ARG A 116 22.37 -19.05 4.11
C ARG A 116 23.00 -17.96 4.98
N PHE A 117 22.66 -17.95 6.28
CA PHE A 117 23.30 -17.04 7.23
C PHE A 117 24.81 -17.26 7.24
N GLU A 118 25.57 -16.18 7.25
CA GLU A 118 27.02 -16.21 7.29
C GLU A 118 27.54 -15.14 8.24
N LYS A 119 28.48 -15.52 9.12
CA LYS A 119 29.16 -14.59 10.03
C LYS A 119 30.63 -14.98 10.12
N ASN A 120 31.53 -14.03 9.88
CA ASN A 120 32.98 -14.24 9.90
C ASN A 120 33.44 -15.41 8.98
N GLY A 121 32.83 -15.54 7.80
CA GLY A 121 33.12 -16.62 6.84
C GLY A 121 32.50 -17.99 7.21
N VAL A 122 31.87 -18.12 8.38
CA VAL A 122 31.23 -19.36 8.81
C VAL A 122 29.76 -19.34 8.42
N LYS A 123 29.34 -20.33 7.64
CA LYS A 123 27.96 -20.52 7.20
C LYS A 123 27.13 -21.30 8.23
N HIS A 124 25.93 -20.83 8.54
CA HIS A 124 25.04 -21.47 9.50
C HIS A 124 24.45 -22.78 8.95
N VAL A 125 24.36 -23.80 9.79
CA VAL A 125 23.96 -25.17 9.38
C VAL A 125 22.50 -25.26 8.88
N HIS A 126 21.58 -24.42 9.37
CA HIS A 126 20.15 -24.49 9.02
C HIS A 126 19.39 -23.15 9.09
N ALA A 127 20.07 -22.01 9.01
CA ALA A 127 19.42 -20.69 9.09
C ALA A 127 19.65 -19.90 7.80
N PHE A 128 18.61 -19.18 7.36
CA PHE A 128 18.55 -18.52 6.06
C PHE A 128 17.92 -17.13 6.19
N ILE A 129 18.42 -16.16 5.40
CA ILE A 129 17.96 -14.78 5.30
C ILE A 129 17.48 -14.52 3.88
N HIS A 130 16.32 -13.89 3.74
CA HIS A 130 15.80 -13.49 2.45
C HIS A 130 16.62 -12.30 1.91
N THR A 131 17.32 -12.49 0.78
CA THR A 131 18.28 -11.52 0.21
C THR A 131 18.03 -11.32 -1.28
N PRO A 132 17.11 -10.42 -1.68
CA PRO A 132 16.72 -10.24 -3.07
C PRO A 132 17.74 -9.41 -3.85
N THR A 133 18.92 -9.98 -4.11
CA THR A 133 20.02 -9.37 -4.90
C THR A 133 20.07 -9.93 -6.32
N GLY A 134 18.90 -10.03 -6.95
CA GLY A 134 18.62 -10.78 -8.17
C GLY A 134 17.90 -12.09 -7.87
N THR A 135 16.74 -12.27 -8.50
CA THR A 135 15.87 -13.44 -8.36
C THR A 135 16.06 -14.35 -9.57
N HIS A 136 16.39 -15.62 -9.33
CA HIS A 136 16.49 -16.63 -10.36
C HIS A 136 15.09 -17.09 -10.80
N PHE A 137 14.81 -17.07 -12.10
CA PHE A 137 13.62 -17.68 -12.66
C PHE A 137 13.98 -18.47 -13.93
N CYS A 138 13.12 -19.43 -14.29
CA CYS A 138 13.23 -20.16 -15.55
C CYS A 138 11.86 -20.37 -16.21
N GLU A 139 11.89 -20.55 -17.52
CA GLU A 139 10.75 -20.96 -18.34
C GLU A 139 11.14 -22.16 -19.18
N VAL A 140 10.39 -23.25 -19.06
CA VAL A 140 10.56 -24.43 -19.91
C VAL A 140 9.29 -24.65 -20.70
N GLU A 141 9.44 -24.71 -22.01
CA GLU A 141 8.35 -25.00 -22.93
C GLU A 141 8.69 -26.25 -23.72
N GLN A 142 7.77 -27.21 -23.78
CA GLN A 142 7.95 -28.41 -24.58
C GLN A 142 6.67 -28.75 -25.33
N MET A 143 6.79 -28.87 -26.65
CA MET A 143 5.77 -29.42 -27.52
C MET A 143 5.84 -30.95 -27.50
N ARG A 144 4.71 -31.64 -27.69
CA ARG A 144 4.70 -33.11 -27.82
C ARG A 144 5.62 -33.54 -28.94
N SER A 145 6.49 -34.51 -28.66
CA SER A 145 7.51 -35.03 -29.57
C SER A 145 8.59 -34.00 -30.00
N GLY A 146 8.61 -32.81 -29.40
CA GLY A 146 9.66 -31.81 -29.59
C GLY A 146 10.67 -31.80 -28.45
N TYR A 147 11.83 -31.20 -28.70
CA TYR A 147 12.82 -30.91 -27.67
C TYR A 147 12.34 -29.77 -26.77
N PRO A 148 12.65 -29.79 -25.47
CA PRO A 148 12.33 -28.69 -24.57
C PRO A 148 13.16 -27.45 -24.90
N VAL A 149 12.51 -26.29 -24.90
CA VAL A 149 13.15 -24.98 -24.96
C VAL A 149 13.25 -24.44 -23.53
N ILE A 150 14.46 -24.10 -23.10
CA ILE A 150 14.75 -23.69 -21.73
C ILE A 150 15.24 -22.25 -21.77
N HIS A 151 14.62 -21.41 -20.95
CA HIS A 151 15.12 -20.09 -20.62
C HIS A 151 15.43 -20.01 -19.13
N SER A 152 16.55 -19.39 -18.77
CA SER A 152 16.79 -18.90 -17.40
C SER A 152 16.80 -17.37 -17.42
N GLY A 153 16.71 -16.77 -16.24
CA GLY A 153 16.75 -15.34 -16.13
C GLY A 153 17.01 -14.81 -14.73
N ILE A 154 17.30 -13.51 -14.71
CA ILE A 154 17.46 -12.69 -13.52
C ILE A 154 16.39 -11.60 -13.59
N LYS A 155 15.59 -11.48 -12.56
CA LYS A 155 14.69 -10.34 -12.36
C LYS A 155 14.89 -9.72 -10.99
N ASP A 156 14.31 -8.54 -10.77
CA ASP A 156 14.32 -7.84 -9.48
C ASP A 156 15.74 -7.51 -8.94
N LEU A 157 16.76 -7.54 -9.80
CA LEU A 157 18.09 -7.06 -9.47
C LEU A 157 18.13 -5.53 -9.58
N LYS A 158 17.94 -4.85 -8.45
CA LYS A 158 17.98 -3.40 -8.38
C LYS A 158 19.39 -2.89 -8.10
N ILE A 159 19.93 -2.08 -9.01
CA ILE A 159 21.28 -1.51 -8.94
C ILE A 159 21.27 -0.02 -9.27
N LEU A 160 22.22 0.72 -8.67
CA LEU A 160 22.35 2.17 -8.82
C LEU A 160 23.84 2.54 -8.78
N LYS A 161 24.28 3.38 -9.73
CA LYS A 161 25.53 4.14 -9.63
C LYS A 161 25.22 5.64 -9.66
N THR A 162 25.93 6.41 -8.85
CA THR A 162 25.66 7.83 -8.62
C THR A 162 26.30 8.77 -9.64
N THR A 163 27.22 8.25 -10.43
CA THR A 163 28.03 8.97 -11.42
C THR A 163 28.46 7.99 -12.52
N GLN A 164 29.38 8.39 -13.40
CA GLN A 164 29.88 7.58 -14.52
C GLN A 164 28.76 7.15 -15.49
N SER A 165 27.78 8.03 -15.65
CA SER A 165 26.76 7.91 -16.70
C SER A 165 26.45 9.28 -17.26
N GLY A 166 26.46 9.39 -18.58
CA GLY A 166 25.98 10.57 -19.30
C GLY A 166 24.84 10.22 -20.23
N PHE A 167 24.30 11.25 -20.87
CA PHE A 167 23.40 11.16 -22.01
C PHE A 167 23.44 12.49 -22.78
N GLU A 168 24.15 12.46 -23.90
CA GLU A 168 24.39 13.59 -24.80
C GLU A 168 24.36 13.11 -26.26
N GLY A 169 24.22 14.04 -27.21
CA GLY A 169 24.19 13.74 -28.63
C GLY A 169 22.90 13.12 -29.14
N PHE A 170 21.80 13.21 -28.39
CA PHE A 170 20.49 12.75 -28.84
C PHE A 170 19.83 13.76 -29.79
N LEU A 171 18.92 13.26 -30.63
CA LEU A 171 18.16 14.09 -31.56
C LEU A 171 17.31 15.10 -30.78
N LYS A 172 17.38 16.37 -31.21
CA LYS A 172 16.61 17.48 -30.62
C LYS A 172 15.59 17.95 -31.64
N ASP A 173 14.32 17.84 -31.28
CA ASP A 173 13.19 18.37 -32.05
C ASP A 173 12.40 19.39 -31.22
N GLN A 174 11.27 19.85 -31.77
CA GLN A 174 10.39 20.81 -31.11
C GLN A 174 9.75 20.33 -29.80
N PHE A 175 9.82 19.03 -29.49
CA PHE A 175 9.29 18.44 -28.26
C PHE A 175 10.37 18.13 -27.23
N THR A 176 11.64 18.35 -27.56
CA THR A 176 12.77 17.98 -26.71
C THR A 176 13.07 19.05 -25.66
N THR A 177 12.73 18.77 -24.41
CA THR A 177 13.04 19.62 -23.24
C THR A 177 14.19 19.11 -22.38
N LEU A 178 14.67 17.89 -22.66
CA LEU A 178 15.70 17.23 -21.87
C LEU A 178 17.07 17.90 -22.12
N PRO A 179 17.75 18.41 -21.08
CA PRO A 179 19.11 18.89 -21.22
C PRO A 179 20.08 17.72 -21.37
N GLU A 180 21.14 17.92 -22.15
CA GLU A 180 22.26 16.99 -22.21
C GLU A 180 23.02 17.02 -20.88
N VAL A 181 23.48 15.85 -20.44
CA VAL A 181 24.21 15.70 -19.18
C VAL A 181 25.41 14.79 -19.38
N LYS A 182 26.57 15.22 -18.88
CA LYS A 182 27.79 14.41 -18.86
C LYS A 182 27.89 13.54 -17.61
N ASP A 183 27.15 13.89 -16.55
CA ASP A 183 27.07 13.09 -15.35
C ASP A 183 25.64 13.08 -14.80
N ARG A 184 25.17 11.88 -14.44
CA ARG A 184 23.86 11.63 -13.83
C ARG A 184 23.87 10.30 -13.07
N CYS A 185 22.93 10.16 -12.14
CA CYS A 185 22.62 8.85 -11.57
C CYS A 185 22.08 7.91 -12.65
N PHE A 186 22.57 6.66 -12.65
CA PHE A 186 22.00 5.57 -13.43
C PHE A 186 21.50 4.50 -12.45
N ALA A 187 20.19 4.30 -12.44
CA ALA A 187 19.54 3.28 -11.63
C ALA A 187 18.62 2.44 -12.52
N THR A 188 18.62 1.13 -12.29
CA THR A 188 17.77 0.20 -13.04
C THR A 188 17.34 -0.98 -12.18
N GLN A 189 16.31 -1.68 -12.63
CA GLN A 189 15.91 -2.98 -12.10
C GLN A 189 16.02 -3.96 -13.25
N VAL A 190 17.10 -4.73 -13.24
CA VAL A 190 17.47 -5.60 -14.37
C VAL A 190 16.45 -6.71 -14.52
N TYR A 191 15.93 -6.84 -15.73
CA TYR A 191 15.31 -8.06 -16.24
C TYR A 191 16.21 -8.59 -17.36
N CYS A 192 16.72 -9.80 -17.18
CA CYS A 192 17.54 -10.50 -18.14
C CYS A 192 17.00 -11.92 -18.29
N LYS A 193 16.78 -12.37 -19.52
CA LYS A 193 16.30 -13.70 -19.87
C LYS A 193 17.15 -14.23 -21.01
N TRP A 194 17.56 -15.47 -20.96
CA TRP A 194 18.37 -16.07 -22.02
C TRP A 194 17.90 -17.48 -22.35
N ARG A 195 18.03 -17.86 -23.62
CA ARG A 195 17.71 -19.21 -24.12
C ARG A 195 18.96 -20.05 -24.22
N TYR A 196 18.88 -21.32 -23.84
CA TYR A 196 19.98 -22.28 -24.02
C TYR A 196 19.91 -23.01 -25.36
N GLN A 197 21.09 -23.35 -25.88
CA GLN A 197 21.25 -24.28 -27.00
C GLN A 197 20.90 -25.72 -26.57
N GLN A 198 20.22 -26.47 -27.45
CA GLN A 198 19.71 -27.82 -27.15
C GLN A 198 20.80 -28.90 -27.03
N SER A 199 22.03 -28.67 -27.51
CA SER A 199 23.06 -29.70 -27.70
C SER A 199 24.11 -29.80 -26.60
N ARG A 200 24.00 -29.03 -25.51
CA ARG A 200 25.04 -28.93 -24.47
C ARG A 200 24.50 -29.26 -23.09
N HIS A 201 25.31 -29.97 -22.31
CA HIS A 201 25.05 -30.13 -20.89
C HIS A 201 25.35 -28.79 -20.20
N VAL A 202 24.36 -28.21 -19.51
CA VAL A 202 24.46 -26.89 -18.86
C VAL A 202 24.49 -27.06 -17.35
N ASP A 203 25.41 -26.35 -16.69
CA ASP A 203 25.32 -26.10 -15.25
C ASP A 203 24.55 -24.80 -15.01
N PHE A 204 23.24 -24.92 -14.83
CA PHE A 204 22.32 -23.78 -14.77
C PHE A 204 22.65 -22.78 -13.65
N GLU A 205 23.07 -23.26 -12.47
CA GLU A 205 23.40 -22.39 -11.34
C GLU A 205 24.71 -21.64 -11.59
N ALA A 206 25.71 -22.31 -12.17
CA ALA A 206 26.96 -21.66 -12.56
C ALA A 206 26.72 -20.61 -13.67
N THR A 207 25.95 -20.94 -14.70
CA THR A 207 25.58 -19.99 -15.76
C THR A 207 24.85 -18.78 -15.19
N TRP A 208 23.86 -18.97 -14.33
CA TRP A 208 23.14 -17.87 -13.68
C TRP A 208 24.09 -16.96 -12.89
N GLY A 209 25.02 -17.54 -12.13
CA GLY A 209 26.06 -16.82 -11.40
C GLY A 209 26.94 -15.97 -12.32
N THR A 210 27.44 -16.58 -13.41
CA THR A 210 28.28 -15.88 -14.41
C THR A 210 27.55 -14.72 -15.06
N VAL A 211 26.32 -14.91 -15.54
CA VAL A 211 25.55 -13.82 -16.18
C VAL A 211 25.27 -12.70 -15.18
N ARG A 212 24.92 -13.05 -13.93
CA ARG A 212 24.72 -12.06 -12.87
C ARG A 212 25.98 -11.23 -12.61
N ASP A 213 27.14 -11.87 -12.55
CA ASP A 213 28.40 -11.19 -12.28
C ASP A 213 28.82 -10.31 -13.47
N ILE A 214 28.61 -10.76 -14.71
CA ILE A 214 28.79 -9.94 -15.93
C ILE A 214 27.91 -8.69 -15.89
N ILE A 215 26.64 -8.82 -15.53
CA ILE A 215 25.71 -7.69 -15.40
C ILE A 215 26.25 -6.67 -14.38
N LEU A 216 26.68 -7.15 -13.21
CA LEU A 216 27.20 -6.28 -12.15
C LEU A 216 28.49 -5.59 -12.58
N GLU A 217 29.42 -6.34 -13.18
CA GLU A 217 30.70 -5.84 -13.67
C GLU A 217 30.51 -4.77 -14.74
N LYS A 218 29.71 -5.03 -15.77
CA LYS A 218 29.46 -4.06 -16.86
C LYS A 218 28.67 -2.85 -16.42
N PHE A 219 27.84 -2.99 -15.40
CA PHE A 219 27.15 -1.84 -14.83
C PHE A 219 28.09 -0.97 -13.99
N SER A 220 28.90 -1.57 -13.11
CA SER A 220 29.75 -0.83 -12.16
C SER A 220 31.08 -0.39 -12.73
N GLY A 221 31.71 -1.20 -13.58
CA GLY A 221 33.12 -1.11 -13.91
C GLY A 221 34.03 -1.50 -12.73
N PRO A 222 35.34 -1.18 -12.82
CA PRO A 222 36.31 -1.40 -11.74
C PRO A 222 35.88 -0.72 -10.43
N TYR A 223 36.00 -1.42 -9.29
CA TYR A 223 35.53 -0.94 -7.99
C TYR A 223 36.15 0.39 -7.52
N ASP A 224 37.34 0.72 -8.00
CA ASP A 224 38.10 1.91 -7.60
C ASP A 224 37.80 3.15 -8.46
N LYS A 225 37.36 2.99 -9.72
CA LYS A 225 37.19 4.10 -10.68
C LYS A 225 35.81 4.17 -11.34
N GLY A 226 35.11 3.04 -11.36
CA GLY A 226 33.94 2.81 -12.19
C GLY A 226 34.23 2.82 -13.70
N GLU A 227 33.18 2.63 -14.50
CA GLU A 227 33.24 2.72 -15.95
C GLU A 227 32.13 3.65 -16.48
N TYR A 228 32.51 4.59 -17.35
CA TYR A 228 31.60 5.57 -17.93
C TYR A 228 30.66 4.92 -18.94
N SER A 229 29.35 5.12 -18.74
CA SER A 229 28.31 4.67 -19.66
C SER A 229 27.70 5.86 -20.42
N PRO A 230 27.89 5.97 -21.75
CA PRO A 230 27.29 7.05 -22.56
C PRO A 230 25.78 6.86 -22.78
N SER A 231 25.27 5.62 -22.67
CA SER A 231 23.85 5.32 -22.81
C SER A 231 23.49 3.98 -22.16
N VAL A 232 22.21 3.82 -21.80
CA VAL A 232 21.69 2.55 -21.28
C VAL A 232 21.80 1.46 -22.34
N GLN A 233 21.56 1.81 -23.61
CA GLN A 233 21.62 0.91 -24.76
C GLN A 233 23.02 0.30 -24.94
N LYS A 234 24.09 1.10 -24.79
CA LYS A 234 25.46 0.59 -24.90
C LYS A 234 25.79 -0.38 -23.78
N THR A 235 25.47 -0.02 -22.53
CA THR A 235 25.68 -0.91 -21.37
C THR A 235 24.92 -2.22 -21.53
N LEU A 236 23.66 -2.15 -21.97
CA LEU A 236 22.82 -3.33 -22.23
C LEU A 236 23.46 -4.24 -23.28
N TYR A 237 23.87 -3.68 -24.41
CA TYR A 237 24.50 -4.44 -25.49
C TYR A 237 25.83 -5.08 -25.06
N ASP A 238 26.64 -4.37 -24.28
CA ASP A 238 27.91 -4.90 -23.78
C ASP A 238 27.73 -6.09 -22.83
N ILE A 239 26.67 -6.07 -22.01
CA ILE A 239 26.27 -7.22 -21.20
C ILE A 239 25.92 -8.41 -22.09
N GLN A 240 25.12 -8.20 -23.15
CA GLN A 240 24.73 -9.28 -24.07
C GLN A 240 25.95 -9.89 -24.77
N VAL A 241 26.81 -9.06 -25.35
CA VAL A 241 28.01 -9.51 -26.06
C VAL A 241 28.96 -10.26 -25.12
N LEU A 242 29.19 -9.74 -23.91
CA LEU A 242 30.06 -10.42 -22.96
C LEU A 242 29.46 -11.74 -22.47
N SER A 243 28.15 -11.78 -22.22
CA SER A 243 27.47 -13.01 -21.77
C SER A 243 27.52 -14.10 -22.85
N LEU A 244 27.20 -13.77 -24.10
CA LEU A 244 27.24 -14.71 -25.21
C LEU A 244 28.66 -15.20 -25.54
N SER A 245 29.68 -14.36 -25.30
CA SER A 245 31.08 -14.76 -25.52
C SER A 245 31.63 -15.65 -24.40
N GLN A 246 31.24 -15.42 -23.14
CA GLN A 246 31.72 -16.21 -22.00
C GLN A 246 30.91 -17.48 -21.73
N VAL A 247 29.63 -17.52 -22.13
CA VAL A 247 28.73 -18.64 -21.88
C VAL A 247 28.21 -19.19 -23.22
N PRO A 248 28.96 -20.09 -23.87
CA PRO A 248 28.65 -20.56 -25.21
C PRO A 248 27.42 -21.48 -25.28
N GLU A 249 26.87 -21.89 -24.13
CA GLU A 249 25.60 -22.59 -24.00
C GLU A 249 24.39 -21.68 -24.26
N ILE A 250 24.56 -20.36 -24.15
CA ILE A 250 23.49 -19.39 -24.41
C ILE A 250 23.38 -19.15 -25.92
N GLU A 251 22.16 -19.26 -26.45
CA GLU A 251 21.84 -19.01 -27.85
C GLU A 251 21.43 -17.55 -28.09
N ASP A 252 20.53 -17.04 -27.26
CA ASP A 252 20.05 -15.66 -27.32
C ASP A 252 19.82 -15.10 -25.91
N MET A 253 19.79 -13.77 -25.81
CA MET A 253 19.61 -13.05 -24.56
C MET A 253 18.77 -11.79 -24.75
N GLU A 254 17.68 -11.71 -24.02
CA GLU A 254 16.81 -10.55 -23.88
C GLU A 254 17.15 -9.80 -22.60
N ILE A 255 17.36 -8.49 -22.69
CA ILE A 255 17.56 -7.63 -21.52
C ILE A 255 16.59 -6.45 -21.61
N SER A 256 15.95 -6.14 -20.49
CA SER A 256 15.15 -4.93 -20.29
C SER A 256 15.68 -4.16 -19.08
N LEU A 257 16.14 -2.93 -19.32
CA LEU A 257 16.68 -2.02 -18.31
C LEU A 257 15.82 -0.77 -18.20
N PRO A 258 14.80 -0.76 -17.32
CA PRO A 258 14.08 0.47 -17.00
C PRO A 258 15.05 1.53 -16.49
N ASN A 259 15.04 2.72 -17.09
CA ASN A 259 15.82 3.84 -16.59
C ASN A 259 15.06 4.52 -15.44
N ILE A 260 15.41 4.19 -14.20
CA ILE A 260 14.76 4.74 -13.01
C ILE A 260 15.35 6.13 -12.76
N HIS A 261 14.59 7.15 -13.14
CA HIS A 261 15.05 8.55 -13.05
C HIS A 261 15.14 9.05 -11.61
N TYR A 262 16.29 9.62 -11.27
CA TYR A 262 16.53 10.42 -10.08
C TYR A 262 16.85 11.85 -10.54
N PHE A 263 15.81 12.67 -10.68
CA PHE A 263 15.99 14.07 -11.09
C PHE A 263 16.51 14.91 -9.94
N ASN A 264 17.36 15.88 -10.27
CA ASN A 264 17.69 16.94 -9.34
C ASN A 264 16.42 17.75 -9.05
N ILE A 265 16.20 18.07 -7.77
CA ILE A 265 15.08 18.91 -7.37
C ILE A 265 15.47 20.36 -7.66
N ASP A 266 14.76 21.00 -8.60
CA ASP A 266 14.89 22.43 -8.84
C ASP A 266 14.29 23.20 -7.66
N MET A 267 15.16 23.82 -6.87
CA MET A 267 14.77 24.63 -5.71
C MET A 267 14.94 26.14 -5.97
N SER A 268 15.21 26.55 -7.22
CA SER A 268 15.35 27.96 -7.60
C SER A 268 14.11 28.78 -7.23
N LYS A 269 12.92 28.21 -7.40
CA LYS A 269 11.63 28.81 -6.99
C LYS A 269 11.49 29.06 -5.48
N MET A 270 12.31 28.41 -4.67
CA MET A 270 12.37 28.62 -3.21
C MET A 270 13.56 29.53 -2.81
N GLY A 271 14.27 30.12 -3.78
CA GLY A 271 15.49 30.89 -3.54
C GLY A 271 16.65 30.03 -3.00
N LEU A 272 16.58 28.72 -3.20
CA LEU A 272 17.60 27.76 -2.80
C LEU A 272 18.44 27.43 -4.02
N ILE A 273 19.64 27.99 -4.08
CA ILE A 273 20.56 27.73 -5.18
C ILE A 273 21.46 26.54 -4.83
N ASN A 274 21.81 25.79 -5.86
CA ASN A 274 22.61 24.57 -5.80
C ASN A 274 23.98 24.87 -5.15
N LYS A 275 24.54 23.93 -4.38
CA LYS A 275 25.74 24.09 -3.50
C LYS A 275 27.00 24.67 -4.18
N GLU A 276 27.02 24.79 -5.51
CA GLU A 276 28.12 25.33 -6.29
C GLU A 276 28.22 26.86 -6.15
N GLU A 277 27.11 27.60 -6.11
CA GLU A 277 27.16 29.07 -5.97
C GLU A 277 27.66 29.56 -4.59
N LEU A 278 27.30 28.86 -3.50
CA LEU A 278 27.82 29.17 -2.16
C LEU A 278 29.36 29.05 -2.14
N LYS A 279 29.88 28.08 -2.90
CA LYS A 279 31.32 27.81 -3.00
C LYS A 279 32.03 28.95 -3.72
N ASP A 280 31.44 29.48 -4.78
CA ASP A 280 31.98 30.59 -5.58
C ASP A 280 31.95 31.92 -4.81
N LEU A 281 30.84 32.22 -4.12
CA LEU A 281 30.73 33.41 -3.26
C LEU A 281 31.74 33.40 -2.10
N THR A 282 31.98 32.23 -1.51
CA THR A 282 32.96 32.07 -0.42
C THR A 282 34.40 32.24 -0.93
N LEU A 283 34.69 31.77 -2.15
CA LEU A 283 35.97 32.00 -2.83
C LEU A 283 36.19 33.48 -3.17
N TYR A 284 35.14 34.14 -3.65
CA TYR A 284 35.18 35.57 -3.99
C TYR A 284 35.37 36.46 -2.76
N LEU A 285 34.68 36.17 -1.65
CA LEU A 285 34.86 36.89 -0.38
C LEU A 285 36.32 36.81 0.12
N LYS A 286 36.93 35.62 0.07
CA LYS A 286 38.34 35.44 0.49
C LYS A 286 39.33 36.23 -0.36
N ALA A 287 39.05 36.42 -1.64
CA ALA A 287 39.88 37.23 -2.53
C ALA A 287 39.79 38.72 -2.14
N LEU A 288 38.57 39.23 -1.92
CA LEU A 288 38.34 40.62 -1.54
C LEU A 288 38.92 40.98 -0.16
N GLU A 289 38.80 40.08 0.83
CA GLU A 289 39.39 40.27 2.16
C GLU A 289 40.91 40.36 2.13
N LYS A 290 41.55 39.58 1.25
CA LYS A 290 43.01 39.60 1.05
C LYS A 290 43.48 40.89 0.36
N GLU A 291 42.70 41.42 -0.57
CA GLU A 291 42.98 42.72 -1.19
C GLU A 291 42.79 43.89 -0.21
N GLU A 292 41.78 43.84 0.65
CA GLU A 292 41.52 44.88 1.65
C GLU A 292 42.62 44.94 2.72
N GLN A 293 43.23 43.80 3.08
CA GLN A 293 44.41 43.76 3.95
C GLN A 293 45.64 44.44 3.35
N ASN A 294 45.77 44.41 2.02
CA ASN A 294 46.91 45.01 1.32
C ASN A 294 46.71 46.49 1.00
N ASN A 295 45.47 46.94 0.75
CA ASN A 295 45.14 48.33 0.43
C ASN A 295 43.69 48.65 0.79
N THR A 296 43.48 49.40 1.86
CA THR A 296 42.16 49.73 2.41
C THR A 296 41.40 50.71 1.52
N LYS A 297 40.17 50.35 1.14
CA LYS A 297 39.30 51.18 0.28
C LYS A 297 37.85 51.11 0.74
N SER A 298 37.27 52.27 1.03
CA SER A 298 35.88 52.40 1.52
C SER A 298 34.84 51.66 0.66
N SER A 299 34.99 51.69 -0.68
CA SER A 299 34.09 50.98 -1.60
C SER A 299 34.18 49.46 -1.47
N ARG A 300 35.38 48.91 -1.21
CA ARG A 300 35.60 47.46 -1.08
C ARG A 300 35.16 46.95 0.29
N ALA A 301 35.35 47.75 1.34
CA ALA A 301 34.78 47.45 2.66
C ALA A 301 33.25 47.33 2.62
N GLN A 302 32.57 48.20 1.86
CA GLN A 302 31.13 48.10 1.62
C GLN A 302 30.74 46.85 0.81
N GLU A 303 31.55 46.47 -0.18
CA GLU A 303 31.33 45.26 -0.99
C GLU A 303 31.52 43.98 -0.16
N ILE A 304 32.54 43.93 0.72
CA ILE A 304 32.75 42.83 1.68
C ILE A 304 31.56 42.69 2.63
N ILE A 305 31.04 43.81 3.16
CA ILE A 305 29.86 43.80 4.04
C ILE A 305 28.64 43.26 3.29
N LYS A 306 28.46 43.65 2.03
CA LYS A 306 27.35 43.21 1.19
C LYS A 306 27.42 41.69 0.92
N ILE A 307 28.58 41.19 0.53
CA ILE A 307 28.78 39.75 0.26
C ILE A 307 28.67 38.92 1.55
N ARG A 308 29.18 39.43 2.69
CA ARG A 308 29.00 38.77 3.99
C ARG A 308 27.53 38.70 4.38
N ALA A 309 26.76 39.76 4.15
CA ALA A 309 25.33 39.77 4.41
C ALA A 309 24.59 38.75 3.52
N GLU A 310 24.98 38.67 2.24
CA GLU A 310 24.42 37.74 1.26
C GLU A 310 24.73 36.27 1.62
N ILE A 311 25.98 35.97 2.00
CA ILE A 311 26.38 34.64 2.52
C ILE A 311 25.61 34.30 3.80
N ASN A 312 25.50 35.24 4.74
CA ASN A 312 24.83 34.99 6.02
C ASN A 312 23.32 34.80 5.84
N GLU A 313 22.69 35.49 4.88
CA GLU A 313 21.30 35.28 4.50
C GLU A 313 21.10 33.89 3.87
N ILE A 314 22.01 33.47 2.99
CA ILE A 314 22.00 32.13 2.37
C ILE A 314 22.21 31.03 3.44
N GLU A 315 23.17 31.18 4.36
CA GLU A 315 23.43 30.22 5.44
C GLU A 315 22.26 30.14 6.44
N THR A 316 21.63 31.27 6.75
CA THR A 316 20.47 31.32 7.66
C THR A 316 19.26 30.64 7.02
N LYS A 317 19.02 30.87 5.72
CA LYS A 317 18.02 30.12 4.93
C LYS A 317 18.38 28.64 4.86
N GLU A 318 19.64 28.27 4.68
CA GLU A 318 20.09 26.87 4.66
C GLU A 318 19.85 26.17 6.01
N LYS A 319 20.12 26.82 7.14
CA LYS A 319 19.82 26.28 8.48
C LYS A 319 18.32 26.10 8.70
N PHE A 320 17.51 27.09 8.36
CA PHE A 320 16.04 27.01 8.43
C PHE A 320 15.49 25.87 7.55
N ASN A 321 16.08 25.71 6.35
CA ASN A 321 15.70 24.67 5.42
C ASN A 321 16.24 23.29 5.81
N LYS A 322 17.42 23.17 6.45
CA LYS A 322 17.89 21.93 7.08
C LYS A 322 16.98 21.48 8.20
N THR A 323 16.41 22.40 8.97
CA THR A 323 15.39 22.08 9.99
C THR A 323 14.09 21.60 9.35
N LYS A 324 13.64 22.23 8.25
CA LYS A 324 12.48 21.76 7.47
C LYS A 324 12.73 20.40 6.79
N ILE A 325 13.92 20.19 6.24
CA ILE A 325 14.34 18.92 5.63
C ILE A 325 14.50 17.86 6.70
N TRP A 326 15.08 18.15 7.86
CA TRP A 326 15.12 17.25 9.01
C TRP A 326 13.71 16.84 9.43
N PHE A 327 12.77 17.78 9.44
CA PHE A 327 11.34 17.49 9.67
C PHE A 327 10.75 16.61 8.56
N PHE A 328 11.05 16.88 7.29
CA PHE A 328 10.58 16.10 6.13
C PHE A 328 11.22 14.70 6.00
N GLU A 329 12.46 14.54 6.47
CA GLU A 329 13.20 13.27 6.44
C GLU A 329 12.87 12.37 7.62
N LYS A 330 12.56 12.97 8.79
CA LYS A 330 12.20 12.23 10.02
C LYS A 330 10.70 11.99 10.15
N VAL A 331 9.84 12.81 9.53
CA VAL A 331 8.39 12.58 9.48
C VAL A 331 8.06 11.76 8.23
N ASN A 332 8.05 10.44 8.40
CA ASN A 332 7.51 9.42 7.48
C ASN A 332 7.61 9.74 5.98
N LYS A 333 8.77 9.46 5.36
CA LYS A 333 8.82 9.19 3.92
C LYS A 333 7.87 8.01 3.65
N ILE A 334 6.75 8.27 2.99
CA ILE A 334 5.79 7.23 2.58
C ILE A 334 6.51 6.34 1.55
N ASP A 335 6.92 5.14 1.95
CA ASP A 335 7.62 4.22 1.05
C ASP A 335 6.76 3.88 -0.19
N LYS A 336 7.38 3.54 -1.32
CA LYS A 336 6.69 3.09 -2.55
C LYS A 336 5.65 1.98 -2.30
N PRO A 337 5.87 1.02 -1.38
CA PRO A 337 4.84 0.08 -0.93
C PRO A 337 3.67 0.75 -0.21
N LEU A 338 3.91 1.76 0.63
CA LEU A 338 2.84 2.52 1.28
C LEU A 338 2.08 3.39 0.28
N ALA A 339 2.75 4.05 -0.66
CA ALA A 339 2.11 4.77 -1.76
C ALA A 339 1.29 3.81 -2.66
N THR A 340 1.79 2.60 -2.90
CA THR A 340 1.08 1.54 -3.65
C THR A 340 -0.09 0.96 -2.86
N LEU A 341 0.05 0.79 -1.55
CA LEU A 341 -1.03 0.40 -0.64
C LEU A 341 -2.09 1.51 -0.57
N MET A 342 -1.68 2.78 -0.51
CA MET A 342 -2.58 3.93 -0.54
C MET A 342 -3.28 4.05 -1.90
N LYS A 343 -2.58 3.80 -3.02
CA LYS A 343 -3.19 3.74 -4.36
C LYS A 343 -4.19 2.59 -4.46
N ARG A 344 -3.82 1.37 -4.09
CA ARG A 344 -4.74 0.21 -4.06
C ARG A 344 -5.92 0.42 -3.10
N ARG A 345 -5.70 1.11 -1.99
CA ARG A 345 -6.77 1.46 -1.03
C ARG A 345 -7.66 2.57 -1.60
N GLY A 346 -7.09 3.54 -2.30
CA GLY A 346 -7.79 4.59 -3.05
C GLY A 346 -8.66 3.99 -4.15
N GLU A 347 -8.12 3.08 -4.97
CA GLU A 347 -8.84 2.35 -6.02
C GLU A 347 -10.03 1.54 -5.47
N LYS A 348 -9.90 0.95 -4.27
CA LYS A 348 -11.00 0.25 -3.59
C LYS A 348 -12.09 1.18 -3.03
N ILE A 349 -11.74 2.43 -2.72
CA ILE A 349 -12.66 3.42 -2.17
C ILE A 349 -13.30 4.25 -3.30
N GLN A 350 -12.62 4.36 -4.45
CA GLN A 350 -13.06 5.15 -5.59
C GLN A 350 -14.32 4.53 -6.22
N ILE A 351 -15.37 5.34 -6.27
CA ILE A 351 -16.65 4.96 -6.89
C ILE A 351 -16.55 5.33 -8.37
N THR A 352 -16.23 4.34 -9.21
CA THR A 352 -16.04 4.54 -10.66
C THR A 352 -17.33 4.44 -11.47
N LYS A 353 -18.36 3.79 -10.91
CA LYS A 353 -19.66 3.61 -11.54
C LYS A 353 -20.75 3.64 -10.46
N PHE A 354 -21.82 4.37 -10.71
CA PHE A 354 -22.92 4.55 -9.77
C PHE A 354 -24.26 4.31 -10.45
N ARG A 355 -25.14 3.51 -9.85
CA ARG A 355 -26.45 3.20 -10.43
C ARG A 355 -27.46 4.25 -9.95
N VAL A 356 -27.96 5.06 -10.88
CA VAL A 356 -28.98 6.09 -10.58
C VAL A 356 -30.35 5.43 -10.48
N ASP A 357 -30.70 4.62 -11.49
CA ASP A 357 -31.96 3.86 -11.59
C ASP A 357 -31.71 2.43 -12.07
N LYS A 358 -32.73 1.56 -12.17
CA LYS A 358 -32.58 0.13 -12.53
C LYS A 358 -31.80 -0.11 -13.83
N GLU A 359 -31.84 0.82 -14.78
CA GLU A 359 -31.24 0.69 -16.13
C GLU A 359 -30.10 1.68 -16.41
N ASN A 360 -29.94 2.74 -15.60
CA ASN A 360 -28.97 3.82 -15.86
C ASN A 360 -27.75 3.76 -14.93
N ILE A 361 -26.55 3.64 -15.52
CA ILE A 361 -25.26 3.65 -14.83
C ILE A 361 -24.54 4.95 -15.15
N MET A 362 -24.30 5.76 -14.12
CA MET A 362 -23.51 6.97 -14.19
C MET A 362 -22.03 6.66 -14.01
N THR A 363 -21.18 7.28 -14.83
CA THR A 363 -19.71 7.11 -14.77
C THR A 363 -18.97 8.44 -14.61
N ASP A 364 -19.67 9.58 -14.73
CA ASP A 364 -19.08 10.89 -14.47
C ASP A 364 -18.81 11.09 -12.97
N THR A 365 -17.56 11.41 -12.64
CA THR A 365 -17.12 11.49 -11.25
C THR A 365 -17.72 12.70 -10.52
N THR A 366 -17.98 13.80 -11.22
CA THR A 366 -18.55 15.03 -10.64
C THR A 366 -20.02 14.82 -10.28
N GLU A 367 -20.78 14.19 -11.17
CA GLU A 367 -22.18 13.85 -10.93
C GLU A 367 -22.33 12.81 -9.80
N ILE A 368 -21.46 11.79 -9.73
CA ILE A 368 -21.44 10.83 -8.62
C ILE A 368 -21.19 11.54 -7.28
N HIS A 369 -20.26 12.49 -7.23
CA HIS A 369 -20.00 13.28 -6.02
C HIS A 369 -21.23 14.11 -5.61
N ASN A 370 -21.91 14.75 -6.56
CA ASN A 370 -23.11 15.54 -6.27
C ASN A 370 -24.27 14.67 -5.77
N ILE A 371 -24.49 13.50 -6.37
CA ILE A 371 -25.52 12.55 -5.91
C ILE A 371 -25.25 12.09 -4.47
N MET A 372 -24.00 11.74 -4.16
CA MET A 372 -23.61 11.34 -2.81
C MET A 372 -23.75 12.50 -1.81
N ARG A 373 -23.30 13.71 -2.17
CA ARG A 373 -23.45 14.90 -1.34
C ARG A 373 -24.93 15.15 -1.03
N ASN A 374 -25.78 15.24 -2.05
CA ASN A 374 -27.20 15.51 -1.88
C ASN A 374 -27.90 14.41 -1.06
N TYR A 375 -27.50 13.14 -1.23
CA TYR A 375 -28.06 12.05 -0.43
C TYR A 375 -27.75 12.19 1.06
N PHE A 376 -26.48 12.44 1.41
CA PHE A 376 -26.09 12.59 2.82
C PHE A 376 -26.54 13.93 3.42
N GLU A 377 -26.57 15.00 2.63
CA GLU A 377 -27.17 16.27 3.03
C GLU A 377 -28.66 16.10 3.38
N ASN A 378 -29.42 15.37 2.55
CA ASN A 378 -30.80 15.02 2.85
C ASN A 378 -30.97 14.00 4.00
N LEU A 379 -29.96 13.16 4.25
CA LEU A 379 -29.98 12.20 5.35
C LEU A 379 -29.80 12.93 6.69
N TYR A 380 -28.91 13.92 6.72
CA TYR A 380 -28.57 14.72 7.90
C TYR A 380 -29.42 15.98 8.04
N SER A 381 -30.29 16.31 7.08
CA SER A 381 -31.22 17.42 7.23
C SER A 381 -32.32 17.04 8.22
N ASN A 382 -32.38 17.79 9.32
CA ASN A 382 -33.39 17.59 10.35
C ASN A 382 -34.79 17.82 9.79
N LYS A 383 -35.62 16.77 9.77
CA LYS A 383 -37.06 16.85 9.54
C LYS A 383 -37.80 16.83 10.87
N ILE A 384 -37.74 17.93 11.61
CA ILE A 384 -38.58 18.09 12.80
C ILE A 384 -39.96 18.52 12.30
N GLU A 385 -40.83 17.54 12.01
CA GLU A 385 -42.13 17.83 11.39
C GLU A 385 -43.21 18.22 12.42
N ASN A 386 -43.06 17.90 13.72
CA ASN A 386 -44.01 18.37 14.75
C ASN A 386 -43.47 18.38 16.20
N ILE A 387 -43.05 19.55 16.70
CA ILE A 387 -42.56 19.74 18.09
C ILE A 387 -43.68 19.53 19.11
N GLU A 388 -44.92 19.86 18.76
CA GLU A 388 -46.06 19.76 19.68
C GLU A 388 -46.37 18.30 20.03
N ASP A 389 -46.29 17.39 19.06
CA ASP A 389 -46.50 15.95 19.29
C ASP A 389 -45.40 15.35 20.18
N ILE A 390 -44.15 15.80 20.02
CA ILE A 390 -43.02 15.37 20.86
C ILE A 390 -43.24 15.83 22.30
N ASN A 391 -43.58 17.10 22.51
CA ASN A 391 -43.84 17.64 23.84
C ASN A 391 -45.03 16.95 24.50
N LYS A 392 -46.12 16.73 23.76
CA LYS A 392 -47.29 15.99 24.24
C LYS A 392 -46.94 14.56 24.65
N PHE A 393 -46.10 13.86 23.88
CA PHE A 393 -45.60 12.53 24.25
C PHE A 393 -44.75 12.54 25.52
N LEU A 394 -43.83 13.50 25.64
CA LEU A 394 -42.98 13.66 26.82
C LEU A 394 -43.78 14.04 28.07
N GLU A 395 -44.86 14.81 27.93
CA GLU A 395 -45.78 15.12 29.03
C GLU A 395 -46.57 13.90 29.52
N THR A 396 -46.85 12.93 28.63
CA THR A 396 -47.51 11.67 29.03
C THR A 396 -46.60 10.68 29.75
N TYR A 397 -45.29 10.91 29.76
CA TYR A 397 -44.31 10.03 30.37
C TYR A 397 -43.65 10.74 31.57
N ASP A 398 -43.59 10.09 32.74
CA ASP A 398 -42.83 10.61 33.88
C ASP A 398 -41.48 9.86 33.98
N PRO A 399 -40.45 10.29 33.23
CA PRO A 399 -39.15 9.61 33.27
C PRO A 399 -38.50 9.78 34.65
N PRO A 400 -37.69 8.81 35.09
CA PRO A 400 -36.88 8.96 36.29
C PRO A 400 -35.98 10.20 36.19
N LYS A 401 -36.01 11.06 37.20
CA LYS A 401 -35.23 12.30 37.27
C LYS A 401 -34.08 12.15 38.25
N LEU A 402 -32.98 12.84 37.97
CA LEU A 402 -31.86 12.94 38.91
C LEU A 402 -32.26 13.76 40.13
N ASN A 403 -31.67 13.45 41.29
CA ASN A 403 -31.80 14.30 42.46
C ASN A 403 -30.97 15.60 42.29
N GLN A 404 -31.22 16.58 43.17
CA GLN A 404 -30.56 17.89 43.07
C GLN A 404 -29.03 17.80 43.18
N GLU A 405 -28.51 16.87 43.99
CA GLU A 405 -27.07 16.67 44.16
C GLU A 405 -26.41 16.12 42.88
N ASP A 406 -27.02 15.11 42.25
CA ASP A 406 -26.57 14.54 40.99
C ASP A 406 -26.62 15.58 39.86
N MET A 407 -27.68 16.41 39.81
CA MET A 407 -27.78 17.50 38.84
C MET A 407 -26.68 18.55 39.04
N HIS A 408 -26.43 18.95 40.28
CA HIS A 408 -25.34 19.88 40.61
C HIS A 408 -23.98 19.29 40.21
N ASN A 409 -23.75 17.99 40.46
CA ASN A 409 -22.52 17.31 40.06
C ASN A 409 -22.33 17.21 38.55
N LEU A 410 -23.42 17.01 37.79
CA LEU A 410 -23.39 16.95 36.33
C LEU A 410 -23.10 18.31 35.69
N ASN A 411 -23.56 19.39 36.32
CA ASN A 411 -23.38 20.77 35.83
C ASN A 411 -22.13 21.46 36.39
N LYS A 412 -21.19 20.71 37.00
CA LYS A 412 -19.92 21.28 37.46
C LYS A 412 -19.09 21.75 36.27
N SER A 413 -18.51 22.94 36.40
CA SER A 413 -17.61 23.51 35.39
C SER A 413 -16.42 22.59 35.14
N ILE A 414 -15.98 22.54 33.88
CA ILE A 414 -14.94 21.64 33.41
C ILE A 414 -13.58 22.07 33.96
N SER A 415 -12.83 21.12 34.52
CA SER A 415 -11.49 21.36 35.09
C SER A 415 -10.35 20.97 34.14
N SER A 416 -9.14 21.53 34.36
CA SER A 416 -7.92 21.15 33.62
C SER A 416 -7.60 19.65 33.73
N ASN A 417 -7.87 19.05 34.89
CA ASN A 417 -7.63 17.62 35.12
C ASN A 417 -8.52 16.76 34.23
N GLU A 418 -9.79 17.14 34.06
CA GLU A 418 -10.72 16.40 33.19
C GLU A 418 -10.32 16.51 31.72
N ILE A 419 -9.80 17.66 31.30
CA ILE A 419 -9.23 17.82 29.95
C ILE A 419 -8.02 16.90 29.77
N GLU A 420 -7.11 16.85 30.76
CA GLU A 420 -5.95 15.96 30.69
C GLU A 420 -6.36 14.47 30.64
N GLU A 421 -7.32 14.06 31.48
CA GLU A 421 -7.86 12.70 31.49
C GLU A 421 -8.55 12.35 30.16
N ALA A 422 -9.33 13.29 29.61
CA ALA A 422 -9.96 13.12 28.31
C ALA A 422 -8.90 12.90 27.22
N ILE A 423 -7.89 13.76 27.13
CA ILE A 423 -6.76 13.63 26.18
C ILE A 423 -6.07 12.28 26.34
N LYS A 424 -5.74 11.86 27.58
CA LYS A 424 -5.10 10.56 27.86
C LYS A 424 -5.95 9.39 27.36
N SER A 425 -7.26 9.44 27.61
CA SER A 425 -8.20 8.36 27.26
C SER A 425 -8.44 8.18 25.77
N LEU A 426 -8.19 9.21 24.94
CA LEU A 426 -8.43 9.15 23.51
C LEU A 426 -7.47 8.18 22.80
N PRO A 427 -7.96 7.29 21.92
CA PRO A 427 -7.13 6.29 21.26
C PRO A 427 -6.21 6.93 20.21
N THR A 428 -4.92 6.56 20.22
CA THR A 428 -3.94 7.00 19.21
C THR A 428 -4.15 6.32 17.85
N LYS A 429 -3.47 6.80 16.81
CA LYS A 429 -3.52 6.29 15.43
C LYS A 429 -4.90 6.40 14.78
N LYS A 430 -5.65 7.44 15.13
CA LYS A 430 -6.92 7.83 14.50
C LYS A 430 -6.69 9.02 13.58
N SER A 431 -7.51 9.13 12.53
CA SER A 431 -7.44 10.26 11.60
C SER A 431 -7.88 11.56 12.29
N PRO A 432 -7.18 12.69 12.04
CA PRO A 432 -7.58 14.01 12.54
C PRO A 432 -8.81 14.55 11.78
N GLY A 433 -9.35 15.65 12.29
CA GLY A 433 -10.40 16.42 11.60
C GLY A 433 -9.82 17.35 10.51
N PRO A 434 -10.64 18.28 9.98
CA PRO A 434 -10.22 19.29 9.00
C PRO A 434 -8.95 20.06 9.37
N ASP A 435 -8.71 20.31 10.66
CA ASP A 435 -7.56 21.05 11.19
C ASP A 435 -6.21 20.31 11.06
N ARG A 436 -6.26 18.99 10.79
CA ARG A 436 -5.12 18.07 10.70
C ARG A 436 -4.33 17.85 12.00
N PHE A 437 -4.82 18.33 13.15
CA PHE A 437 -4.17 18.06 14.44
C PHE A 437 -4.59 16.68 14.97
N SER A 438 -3.62 15.78 15.15
CA SER A 438 -3.88 14.41 15.59
C SER A 438 -3.90 14.27 17.11
N ILE A 439 -4.42 13.16 17.63
CA ILE A 439 -4.46 12.90 19.08
C ILE A 439 -3.03 12.86 19.67
N GLU A 440 -2.04 12.42 18.90
CA GLU A 440 -0.63 12.45 19.28
C GLU A 440 -0.13 13.87 19.52
N PHE A 441 -0.57 14.85 18.71
CA PHE A 441 -0.26 16.26 18.92
C PHE A 441 -0.80 16.73 20.28
N TYR A 442 -2.09 16.48 20.56
CA TYR A 442 -2.71 16.85 21.84
C TYR A 442 -2.07 16.13 23.04
N LYS A 443 -1.65 14.87 22.88
CA LYS A 443 -0.95 14.12 23.95
C LYS A 443 0.48 14.63 24.19
N THR A 444 1.15 15.11 23.15
CA THR A 444 2.54 15.60 23.22
C THR A 444 2.61 17.00 23.83
N PHE A 445 1.75 17.92 23.37
CA PHE A 445 1.75 19.33 23.78
C PHE A 445 0.64 19.66 24.78
N LYS A 446 0.21 18.67 25.58
CA LYS A 446 -0.92 18.82 26.50
C LYS A 446 -0.70 19.94 27.53
N GLU A 447 0.54 20.17 27.96
CA GLU A 447 0.87 21.16 28.98
C GLU A 447 0.60 22.59 28.47
N GLU A 448 0.95 22.85 27.21
CA GLU A 448 0.69 24.12 26.55
C GLU A 448 -0.77 24.27 26.08
N LEU A 449 -1.42 23.17 25.69
CA LEU A 449 -2.76 23.18 25.11
C LEU A 449 -3.89 23.21 26.15
N ILE A 450 -3.74 22.56 27.30
CA ILE A 450 -4.80 22.48 28.33
C ILE A 450 -5.30 23.87 28.76
N PRO A 451 -4.43 24.87 29.05
CA PRO A 451 -4.89 26.21 29.42
C PRO A 451 -5.70 26.89 28.31
N ILE A 452 -5.33 26.67 27.04
CA ILE A 452 -6.01 27.23 25.87
C ILE A 452 -7.39 26.58 25.71
N ILE A 453 -7.43 25.25 25.75
CA ILE A 453 -8.68 24.47 25.63
C ILE A 453 -9.63 24.83 26.78
N LEU A 454 -9.13 24.92 28.01
CA LEU A 454 -9.94 25.30 29.16
C LEU A 454 -10.63 26.65 28.94
N LYS A 455 -9.89 27.66 28.48
CA LYS A 455 -10.45 28.97 28.19
C LYS A 455 -11.57 28.91 27.14
N VAL A 456 -11.37 28.11 26.08
CA VAL A 456 -12.41 27.90 25.06
C VAL A 456 -13.65 27.24 25.66
N LEU A 457 -13.49 26.20 26.49
CA LEU A 457 -14.62 25.51 27.12
C LEU A 457 -15.37 26.38 28.12
N GLN A 458 -14.68 27.26 28.85
CA GLN A 458 -15.30 28.23 29.75
C GLN A 458 -16.15 29.26 29.00
N GLU A 459 -15.68 29.75 27.85
CA GLU A 459 -16.48 30.63 27.00
C GLU A 459 -17.70 29.89 26.43
N ILE A 460 -17.57 28.61 26.05
CA ILE A 460 -18.71 27.78 25.62
C ILE A 460 -19.75 27.64 26.74
N GLU A 461 -19.30 27.38 27.97
CA GLU A 461 -20.19 27.25 29.14
C GLU A 461 -20.92 28.57 29.42
N LYS A 462 -20.24 29.70 29.25
CA LYS A 462 -20.80 31.04 29.49
C LYS A 462 -21.76 31.49 28.40
N GLU A 463 -21.39 31.34 27.13
CA GLU A 463 -22.15 31.84 25.98
C GLU A 463 -23.19 30.82 25.47
N GLY A 464 -23.11 29.56 25.91
CA GLY A 464 -24.04 28.49 25.53
C GLY A 464 -23.96 28.08 24.06
N THR A 465 -22.90 28.48 23.35
CA THR A 465 -22.72 28.24 21.91
C THR A 465 -21.38 27.59 21.64
N LEU A 466 -21.33 26.68 20.65
CA LEU A 466 -20.08 26.05 20.22
C LEU A 466 -19.39 26.89 19.14
N PRO A 467 -18.05 26.89 19.06
CA PRO A 467 -17.33 27.49 17.95
C PRO A 467 -17.72 26.87 16.61
N ASN A 468 -17.73 27.66 15.53
CA ASN A 468 -18.06 27.17 14.19
C ASN A 468 -17.24 25.95 13.77
N SER A 469 -15.95 25.91 14.16
CA SER A 469 -15.05 24.79 13.87
C SER A 469 -15.46 23.46 14.53
N PHE A 470 -16.31 23.48 15.56
CA PHE A 470 -16.81 22.26 16.21
C PHE A 470 -17.94 21.60 15.41
N TYR A 471 -18.61 22.36 14.54
CA TYR A 471 -19.62 21.86 13.61
C TYR A 471 -19.00 21.35 12.29
N GLU A 472 -17.74 21.66 12.03
CA GLU A 472 -17.03 21.22 10.83
C GLU A 472 -16.52 19.79 10.97
N ALA A 473 -16.84 18.94 9.99
CA ALA A 473 -16.31 17.59 9.90
C ALA A 473 -16.03 17.20 8.44
N SER A 474 -14.96 16.45 8.22
CA SER A 474 -14.73 15.80 6.93
C SER A 474 -15.43 14.44 6.90
N ILE A 475 -16.40 14.25 5.99
CA ILE A 475 -17.10 12.97 5.85
C ILE A 475 -16.34 12.07 4.87
N THR A 476 -15.98 10.87 5.30
CA THR A 476 -15.41 9.82 4.45
C THR A 476 -16.37 8.65 4.33
N LEU A 477 -16.60 8.17 3.11
CA LEU A 477 -17.51 7.04 2.86
C LEU A 477 -16.76 5.71 2.89
N ILE A 478 -17.27 4.73 3.63
CA ILE A 478 -16.74 3.36 3.67
C ILE A 478 -17.76 2.37 3.10
N PRO A 479 -17.42 1.58 2.08
CA PRO A 479 -18.34 0.58 1.53
C PRO A 479 -18.63 -0.52 2.55
N LYS A 480 -19.90 -0.94 2.65
CA LYS A 480 -20.31 -2.12 3.43
C LYS A 480 -19.71 -3.38 2.77
N PRO A 481 -19.11 -4.32 3.53
CA PRO A 481 -18.54 -5.54 2.97
C PRO A 481 -19.59 -6.33 2.17
N VAL A 482 -19.19 -6.91 1.03
CA VAL A 482 -20.01 -7.85 0.22
C VAL A 482 -21.28 -7.21 -0.39
N LYS A 483 -21.47 -5.89 -0.26
CA LYS A 483 -22.61 -5.16 -0.84
C LYS A 483 -22.21 -4.44 -2.12
N ASP A 484 -23.18 -4.27 -3.02
CA ASP A 484 -23.00 -3.58 -4.30
C ASP A 484 -22.62 -2.11 -4.09
N THR A 485 -21.39 -1.73 -4.47
CA THR A 485 -20.83 -0.39 -4.31
C THR A 485 -21.39 0.62 -5.32
N SER A 486 -22.24 0.19 -6.25
CA SER A 486 -22.96 1.10 -7.15
C SER A 486 -24.18 1.78 -6.51
N ARG A 487 -24.53 1.42 -5.26
CA ARG A 487 -25.71 1.95 -4.54
C ARG A 487 -25.31 2.81 -3.34
N LYS A 488 -25.91 4.00 -3.21
CA LYS A 488 -25.64 4.96 -2.10
C LYS A 488 -25.90 4.39 -0.71
N GLU A 489 -26.93 3.56 -0.52
CA GLU A 489 -27.30 3.02 0.79
C GLU A 489 -26.28 2.00 1.35
N ASN A 490 -25.36 1.55 0.48
CA ASN A 490 -24.33 0.59 0.82
C ASN A 490 -23.03 1.23 1.32
N PHE A 491 -22.99 2.55 1.48
CA PHE A 491 -21.88 3.26 2.10
C PHE A 491 -22.20 3.65 3.54
N ARG A 492 -21.19 3.59 4.41
CA ARG A 492 -21.23 4.10 5.79
C ARG A 492 -20.48 5.43 5.84
N PRO A 493 -21.13 6.54 6.23
CA PRO A 493 -20.43 7.80 6.45
C PRO A 493 -19.63 7.74 7.75
N ILE A 494 -18.39 8.22 7.72
CA ILE A 494 -17.58 8.47 8.92
C ILE A 494 -17.22 9.94 8.96
N SER A 495 -17.72 10.63 9.97
CA SER A 495 -17.41 12.04 10.22
C SER A 495 -16.09 12.16 10.99
N LEU A 496 -15.11 12.79 10.37
CA LEU A 496 -13.82 13.14 10.97
C LEU A 496 -13.94 14.53 11.60
N MET A 497 -14.28 14.59 12.88
CA MET A 497 -14.32 15.84 13.66
C MET A 497 -12.94 16.21 14.21
N ASN A 498 -12.72 17.50 14.46
CA ASN A 498 -11.55 18.01 15.16
C ASN A 498 -11.46 17.41 16.58
N ILE A 499 -10.24 17.32 17.11
CA ILE A 499 -9.98 16.58 18.35
C ILE A 499 -10.42 17.37 19.59
N ASP A 500 -10.31 18.70 19.56
CA ASP A 500 -10.87 19.61 20.57
C ASP A 500 -12.38 19.38 20.82
N ALA A 501 -13.17 19.23 19.76
CA ALA A 501 -14.59 18.86 19.89
C ALA A 501 -14.77 17.47 20.50
N LYS A 502 -13.90 16.50 20.17
CA LYS A 502 -13.93 15.16 20.77
C LYS A 502 -13.52 15.16 22.24
N ILE A 503 -12.64 16.06 22.66
CA ILE A 503 -12.27 16.26 24.07
C ILE A 503 -13.50 16.70 24.85
N LEU A 504 -14.24 17.71 24.37
CA LEU A 504 -15.49 18.15 25.00
C LEU A 504 -16.50 17.01 25.07
N ASN A 505 -16.78 16.32 23.96
CA ASN A 505 -17.70 15.18 23.93
C ASN A 505 -17.30 14.07 24.92
N LYS A 506 -16.00 13.82 25.07
CA LYS A 506 -15.49 12.81 26.00
C LYS A 506 -15.71 13.23 27.46
N ILE A 507 -15.51 14.49 27.79
CA ILE A 507 -15.77 15.04 29.13
C ILE A 507 -17.27 14.93 29.46
N LEU A 508 -18.13 15.41 28.58
CA LEU A 508 -19.59 15.33 28.74
C LEU A 508 -20.07 13.87 28.87
N ALA A 509 -19.55 12.97 28.04
CA ALA A 509 -19.86 11.55 28.14
C ALA A 509 -19.44 10.96 29.49
N ASN A 510 -18.27 11.34 30.02
CA ASN A 510 -17.81 10.89 31.33
C ASN A 510 -18.69 11.42 32.47
N HIS A 511 -19.20 12.65 32.36
CA HIS A 511 -20.18 13.20 33.32
C HIS A 511 -21.49 12.39 33.29
N ILE A 512 -22.07 12.21 32.10
CA ILE A 512 -23.32 11.48 31.92
C ILE A 512 -23.19 10.02 32.38
N GLN A 513 -22.08 9.35 32.07
CA GLN A 513 -21.86 7.94 32.42
C GLN A 513 -21.87 7.66 33.92
N LYS A 514 -21.55 8.63 34.78
CA LYS A 514 -21.63 8.48 36.25
C LYS A 514 -23.07 8.30 36.73
N HIS A 515 -24.03 8.88 36.03
CA HIS A 515 -25.43 8.94 36.47
C HIS A 515 -26.38 8.15 35.56
N ILE A 516 -25.97 7.80 34.33
CA ILE A 516 -26.84 7.19 33.32
C ILE A 516 -27.56 5.93 33.82
N LYS A 517 -26.90 5.10 34.65
CA LYS A 517 -27.48 3.87 35.23
C LYS A 517 -28.63 4.11 36.19
N LYS A 518 -28.77 5.33 36.74
CA LYS A 518 -29.90 5.71 37.61
C LYS A 518 -31.15 6.06 36.82
N ILE A 519 -30.99 6.46 35.55
CA ILE A 519 -32.05 6.98 34.70
C ILE A 519 -32.52 5.92 33.69
N VAL A 520 -31.58 5.22 33.04
CA VAL A 520 -31.92 4.25 32.01
C VAL A 520 -32.41 2.94 32.64
N HIS A 521 -33.41 2.33 32.01
CA HIS A 521 -33.92 1.03 32.45
C HIS A 521 -32.80 -0.02 32.44
N HIS A 522 -32.82 -0.95 33.40
CA HIS A 522 -31.77 -1.96 33.58
C HIS A 522 -31.57 -2.92 32.39
N ASP A 523 -32.50 -2.95 31.44
CA ASP A 523 -32.40 -3.72 30.19
C ASP A 523 -31.78 -2.95 29.02
N GLN A 524 -31.54 -1.65 29.19
CA GLN A 524 -30.74 -0.88 28.25
C GLN A 524 -29.27 -1.21 28.45
N VAL A 525 -28.76 -2.12 27.62
CA VAL A 525 -27.35 -2.56 27.66
C VAL A 525 -26.45 -1.80 26.69
N GLY A 526 -27.04 -1.04 25.75
CA GLY A 526 -26.28 -0.29 24.74
C GLY A 526 -25.54 0.89 25.35
N PHE A 527 -24.23 1.00 25.10
CA PHE A 527 -23.38 2.11 25.55
C PHE A 527 -23.29 2.35 27.07
N ILE A 528 -23.79 1.41 27.89
CA ILE A 528 -23.69 1.49 29.35
C ILE A 528 -22.43 0.76 29.85
N PRO A 529 -21.51 1.42 30.57
CA PRO A 529 -20.27 0.78 31.06
C PRO A 529 -20.53 -0.46 31.91
N GLY A 530 -19.87 -1.57 31.57
CA GLY A 530 -20.01 -2.86 32.24
C GLY A 530 -21.20 -3.72 31.78
N MET A 531 -22.02 -3.22 30.85
CA MET A 531 -23.10 -3.98 30.21
C MET A 531 -22.69 -4.40 28.79
N GLN A 532 -23.17 -5.56 28.36
CA GLN A 532 -22.83 -6.21 27.10
C GLN A 532 -24.10 -6.84 26.50
N GLY A 533 -24.19 -6.91 25.17
CA GLY A 533 -25.38 -7.39 24.47
C GLY A 533 -25.81 -8.82 24.83
N TRP A 534 -24.87 -9.68 25.22
CA TRP A 534 -25.16 -11.04 25.67
C TRP A 534 -26.00 -11.14 26.94
N PHE A 535 -26.07 -10.08 27.79
CA PHE A 535 -26.93 -10.08 28.96
C PHE A 535 -28.39 -10.10 28.54
N ASN A 536 -28.74 -9.34 27.49
CA ASN A 536 -30.09 -9.36 26.92
C ASN A 536 -30.39 -10.69 26.23
N ILE A 537 -29.42 -11.30 25.53
CA ILE A 537 -29.59 -12.65 24.96
C ILE A 537 -29.87 -13.67 26.07
N ARG A 538 -29.06 -13.67 27.14
CA ARG A 538 -29.22 -14.58 28.28
C ARG A 538 -30.54 -14.35 29.01
N LYS A 539 -30.95 -13.08 29.19
CA LYS A 539 -32.25 -12.71 29.77
C LYS A 539 -33.40 -13.23 28.90
N SER A 540 -33.36 -13.02 27.59
CA SER A 540 -34.36 -13.55 26.65
C SER A 540 -34.45 -15.08 26.72
N ILE A 541 -33.32 -15.80 26.77
CA ILE A 541 -33.31 -17.26 26.94
C ILE A 541 -33.95 -17.68 28.26
N ASN A 542 -33.63 -16.98 29.37
CA ASN A 542 -34.21 -17.26 30.68
C ASN A 542 -35.73 -17.01 30.69
N VAL A 543 -36.19 -15.93 30.05
CA VAL A 543 -37.62 -15.62 29.89
C VAL A 543 -38.32 -16.72 29.08
N ILE A 544 -37.75 -17.14 27.95
CA ILE A 544 -38.26 -18.26 27.14
C ILE A 544 -38.34 -19.55 27.97
N HIS A 545 -37.29 -19.87 28.72
CA HIS A 545 -37.25 -21.06 29.54
C HIS A 545 -38.29 -21.04 30.67
N HIS A 546 -38.44 -19.90 31.35
CA HIS A 546 -39.46 -19.71 32.39
C HIS A 546 -40.87 -19.85 31.83
N ILE A 547 -41.15 -19.20 30.69
CA ILE A 547 -42.43 -19.30 29.98
C ILE A 547 -42.76 -20.75 29.61
N ASN A 548 -41.79 -21.50 29.10
CA ASN A 548 -41.97 -22.92 28.77
C ASN A 548 -42.36 -23.77 30.00
N GLY A 549 -41.91 -23.38 31.20
CA GLY A 549 -42.27 -24.03 32.46
C GLY A 549 -43.70 -23.73 32.94
N LEU A 550 -44.29 -22.59 32.57
CA LEU A 550 -45.60 -22.14 33.04
C LEU A 550 -46.79 -22.82 32.34
N LYS A 551 -46.57 -23.63 31.30
CA LYS A 551 -47.62 -24.34 30.50
C LYS A 551 -48.74 -23.44 29.94
N VAL A 552 -48.56 -22.11 29.93
CA VAL A 552 -49.49 -21.15 29.31
C VAL A 552 -49.19 -21.11 27.80
N LYS A 553 -50.22 -21.21 26.96
CA LYS A 553 -50.05 -21.58 25.54
C LYS A 553 -49.70 -20.45 24.58
N ASN A 554 -49.84 -19.17 24.95
CA ASN A 554 -49.75 -18.06 23.98
C ASN A 554 -48.73 -17.00 24.43
N HIS A 555 -47.57 -16.95 23.79
CA HIS A 555 -46.55 -15.92 23.99
C HIS A 555 -45.97 -15.49 22.64
N MET A 556 -45.64 -14.21 22.50
CA MET A 556 -45.06 -13.65 21.27
C MET A 556 -43.77 -12.89 21.62
N ILE A 557 -42.72 -13.12 20.84
CA ILE A 557 -41.49 -12.35 20.89
C ILE A 557 -41.44 -11.52 19.62
N ILE A 558 -41.41 -10.20 19.77
CA ILE A 558 -41.25 -9.27 18.66
C ILE A 558 -39.81 -8.76 18.69
N SER A 559 -39.09 -8.95 17.59
CA SER A 559 -37.81 -8.29 17.35
C SER A 559 -38.04 -7.15 16.38
N ILE A 560 -37.80 -5.92 16.82
CA ILE A 560 -37.95 -4.71 16.00
C ILE A 560 -36.55 -4.23 15.65
N ASP A 561 -36.24 -4.15 14.35
CA ASP A 561 -35.02 -3.53 13.86
C ASP A 561 -35.36 -2.13 13.32
N THR A 562 -34.72 -1.11 13.90
CA THR A 562 -34.92 0.28 13.51
C THR A 562 -33.85 0.67 12.48
N GLU A 563 -34.26 0.79 11.22
CA GLU A 563 -33.35 1.19 10.14
C GLU A 563 -32.76 2.59 10.42
N LYS A 564 -31.43 2.73 10.30
CA LYS A 564 -30.71 4.03 10.38
C LYS A 564 -30.89 4.77 11.71
N ALA A 565 -31.09 4.03 12.81
CA ALA A 565 -31.33 4.61 14.14
C ALA A 565 -30.26 5.59 14.63
N PHE A 566 -29.02 5.53 14.13
CA PHE A 566 -27.93 6.44 14.50
C PHE A 566 -27.71 7.57 13.49
N ASP A 567 -28.25 7.45 12.28
CA ASP A 567 -28.01 8.41 11.19
C ASP A 567 -29.07 9.53 11.16
N LYS A 568 -30.13 9.43 11.99
CA LYS A 568 -31.32 10.32 11.99
C LYS A 568 -31.77 10.76 13.40
N ILE A 569 -30.85 10.81 14.37
CA ILE A 569 -31.15 11.24 15.75
C ILE A 569 -31.27 12.76 15.81
#